data_AF-A0AAV5U3N4-F1
#
_entry.id   AF-A0AAV5U3N4-F1
#
_cell.length_a   1.000
_cell.length_b   1.000
_cell.length_c   1.000
_cell.angle_alpha   90.00
_cell.angle_beta   90.00
_cell.angle_gamma   90.00
#
_symmetry.space_group_name_H-M   'P 1'
#
loop_
_entity.id
_entity.type
_entity.pdbx_description
1 polymer ?
#
loop_
_entity_poly.entity_id
_entity_poly.type
_entity_poly.pdbx_seq_one_letter_code
_entity_poly.pdbx_strand_id
1 'polypeptide(L)'
;IAKKRRIDRKCEDYFPILSLPSELIGLVFSFLPIEDRMRLRVNKKLNAIELNSKYFVEKLHIFELSNKGVSHRGFNPRHYKKTSYSSDFMRRIAMNASIGILEIELNSPKEFHYDVYNLIKNFNIGTLKFGCIIRLLLISLKKMHINCLSFSLYIEPMS
;
A
#
# COMPACT_ATOMS: atom_id res chain seq x y z
N ILE A 1 -19.43 30.66 -50.28
CA ILE A 1 -19.84 29.72 -49.20
C ILE A 1 -18.67 28.76 -48.96
N ALA A 2 -17.88 28.95 -47.90
CA ALA A 2 -16.68 28.16 -47.62
C ALA A 2 -17.03 26.95 -46.74
N LYS A 3 -16.76 25.74 -47.25
CA LYS A 3 -17.03 24.46 -46.57
C LYS A 3 -15.91 24.15 -45.59
N LYS A 4 -16.14 24.42 -44.29
CA LYS A 4 -15.23 24.10 -43.19
C LYS A 4 -15.15 22.58 -43.01
N ARG A 5 -14.07 21.95 -43.50
CA ARG A 5 -13.78 20.53 -43.27
C ARG A 5 -13.41 20.34 -41.80
N ARG A 6 -14.25 19.61 -41.04
CA ARG A 6 -13.89 19.09 -39.72
C ARG A 6 -12.87 17.96 -39.93
N ILE A 7 -11.64 18.19 -39.51
CA ILE A 7 -10.63 17.14 -39.41
C ILE A 7 -10.98 16.35 -38.15
N ASP A 8 -11.55 15.17 -38.35
CA ASP A 8 -11.80 14.21 -37.29
C ASP A 8 -10.44 13.62 -36.88
N ARG A 9 -9.74 14.29 -35.96
CA ARG A 9 -8.56 13.71 -35.30
C ARG A 9 -9.07 12.60 -34.39
N LYS A 10 -9.13 11.37 -34.92
CA LYS A 10 -9.06 10.17 -34.08
C LYS A 10 -7.70 10.21 -33.38
N CYS A 11 -7.66 10.88 -32.23
CA CYS A 11 -6.58 10.71 -31.28
C CYS A 11 -6.79 9.30 -30.71
N GLU A 12 -6.26 8.30 -31.40
CA GLU A 12 -6.11 6.99 -30.77
C GLU A 12 -5.15 7.22 -29.62
N ASP A 13 -5.68 7.26 -28.40
CA ASP A 13 -4.93 7.33 -27.15
C ASP A 13 -4.13 6.04 -26.98
N TYR A 14 -3.12 5.87 -27.84
CA TYR A 14 -2.19 4.76 -27.81
C TYR A 14 -1.24 5.02 -26.66
N PHE A 15 -1.39 4.25 -25.58
CA PHE A 15 -0.39 4.17 -24.52
C PHE A 15 0.81 3.36 -25.06
N PRO A 16 1.92 3.98 -25.50
CA PRO A 16 2.98 3.27 -26.22
C PRO A 16 3.69 2.24 -25.31
N ILE A 17 3.59 2.42 -23.98
CA ILE A 17 4.11 1.46 -23.02
C ILE A 17 3.38 0.10 -23.09
N LEU A 18 2.12 0.07 -23.54
CA LEU A 18 1.34 -1.17 -23.60
C LEU A 18 1.70 -2.05 -24.79
N SER A 19 2.31 -1.49 -25.84
CA SER A 19 2.82 -2.28 -26.97
C SER A 19 4.14 -2.98 -26.66
N LEU A 20 4.79 -2.67 -25.54
CA LEU A 20 6.01 -3.35 -25.12
C LEU A 20 5.73 -4.78 -24.62
N PRO A 21 6.70 -5.70 -24.78
CA PRO A 21 6.71 -6.98 -24.09
C PRO A 21 6.58 -6.81 -22.56
N SER A 22 5.94 -7.78 -21.91
CA SER A 22 5.65 -7.74 -20.48
C SER A 22 6.93 -7.65 -19.63
N GLU A 23 8.01 -8.24 -20.11
CA GLU A 23 9.33 -8.28 -19.48
C GLU A 23 9.94 -6.88 -19.41
N LEU A 24 9.85 -6.10 -20.49
CA LEU A 24 10.36 -4.73 -20.53
C LEU A 24 9.54 -3.79 -19.64
N ILE A 25 8.22 -3.97 -19.60
CA ILE A 25 7.35 -3.23 -18.68
C ILE A 25 7.69 -3.58 -17.23
N GLY A 26 7.90 -4.87 -16.93
CA GLY A 26 8.31 -5.33 -15.61
C GLY A 26 9.66 -4.75 -15.18
N LEU A 27 10.62 -4.66 -16.11
CA LEU A 27 11.90 -3.99 -15.88
C LEU A 27 11.71 -2.51 -15.55
N VAL A 28 10.90 -1.77 -16.30
CA VAL A 28 10.55 -0.37 -15.98
C VAL A 28 9.93 -0.28 -14.58
N PHE A 29 9.03 -1.20 -14.22
CA PHE A 29 8.37 -1.21 -12.91
C PHE A 29 9.34 -1.51 -11.76
N SER A 30 10.41 -2.27 -12.01
CA SER A 30 11.44 -2.53 -11.00
C SER A 30 12.21 -1.28 -10.57
N PHE A 31 12.24 -0.23 -11.40
CA PHE A 31 12.82 1.06 -11.05
C PHE A 31 11.86 2.00 -10.33
N LEU A 32 10.58 1.63 -10.23
CA LEU A 32 9.58 2.46 -9.56
C LEU A 32 9.53 2.16 -8.06
N PRO A 33 9.39 3.19 -7.22
CA PRO A 33 9.15 2.99 -5.79
C PRO A 33 7.80 2.29 -5.59
N ILE A 34 7.65 1.58 -4.47
CA ILE A 34 6.47 0.75 -4.20
C ILE A 34 5.16 1.55 -4.28
N GLU A 35 5.17 2.79 -3.83
CA GLU A 35 4.01 3.67 -3.85
C GLU A 35 3.52 3.91 -5.29
N ASP A 36 4.45 4.11 -6.21
CA ASP A 36 4.14 4.34 -7.62
C ASP A 36 3.72 3.05 -8.30
N ARG A 37 4.37 1.91 -7.99
CA ARG A 37 3.95 0.59 -8.49
C ARG A 37 2.51 0.26 -8.13
N MET A 38 2.12 0.53 -6.89
CA MET A 38 0.76 0.28 -6.41
C MET A 38 -0.29 1.21 -7.02
N ARG A 39 0.13 2.35 -7.60
CA ARG A 39 -0.73 3.29 -8.33
C ARG A 39 -0.94 2.91 -9.78
N LEU A 40 -0.19 1.94 -10.32
CA LEU A 40 -0.32 1.45 -11.70
C LEU A 40 -1.56 0.55 -11.85
N ARG A 41 -2.74 1.10 -11.51
CA ARG A 41 -4.07 0.47 -11.62
C ARG A 41 -4.72 0.75 -12.98
N VAL A 42 -3.93 1.13 -13.98
CA VAL A 42 -4.46 1.76 -15.20
C VAL A 42 -4.96 0.75 -16.23
N ASN A 43 -4.46 -0.50 -16.22
CA ASN A 43 -4.82 -1.51 -17.22
C ASN A 43 -4.66 -2.95 -16.70
N LYS A 44 -5.49 -3.89 -17.17
CA LYS A 44 -5.41 -5.33 -16.88
C LYS A 44 -4.03 -5.94 -17.16
N LYS A 45 -3.37 -5.54 -18.26
CA LYS A 45 -2.02 -6.03 -18.62
C LYS A 45 -0.98 -5.61 -17.58
N LEU A 46 -0.93 -4.32 -17.25
CA LEU A 46 -0.02 -3.79 -16.23
C LEU A 46 -0.28 -4.43 -14.86
N ASN A 47 -1.56 -4.65 -14.54
CA ASN A 47 -1.96 -5.32 -13.32
C ASN A 47 -1.43 -6.77 -13.25
N ALA A 48 -1.50 -7.53 -14.34
CA ALA A 48 -0.98 -8.89 -14.39
C ALA A 48 0.55 -8.94 -14.21
N ILE A 49 1.26 -7.99 -14.84
CA ILE A 49 2.72 -7.87 -14.71
C ILE A 49 3.11 -7.57 -13.25
N GLU A 50 2.41 -6.62 -12.62
CA GLU A 50 2.66 -6.27 -11.22
C GLU A 50 2.30 -7.44 -10.28
N LEU A 51 1.25 -8.20 -10.57
CA LEU A 51 0.86 -9.38 -9.78
C LEU A 51 1.92 -10.49 -9.79
N ASN A 52 2.66 -10.63 -10.90
CA ASN A 52 3.71 -11.65 -11.04
C ASN A 52 5.07 -11.20 -10.50
N SER A 53 5.22 -9.91 -10.18
CA SER A 53 6.48 -9.36 -9.69
C SER A 53 6.65 -9.63 -8.20
N LYS A 54 7.83 -10.10 -7.79
CA LYS A 54 8.25 -10.18 -6.39
C LYS A 54 9.28 -9.10 -6.11
N TYR A 55 9.21 -8.47 -4.94
CA TYR A 55 10.16 -7.44 -4.54
C TYR A 55 10.37 -7.40 -3.03
N PHE A 56 11.51 -6.86 -2.63
CA PHE A 56 11.86 -6.67 -1.23
C PHE A 56 11.68 -5.21 -0.83
N VAL A 57 11.09 -4.98 0.34
CA VAL A 57 10.91 -3.67 0.96
C VAL A 57 11.61 -3.69 2.30
N GLU A 58 12.67 -2.89 2.46
CA GLU A 58 13.42 -2.87 3.73
C GLU A 58 12.52 -2.46 4.90
N LYS A 59 11.74 -1.39 4.72
CA LYS A 59 10.84 -0.86 5.73
C LYS A 59 9.53 -0.36 5.12
N LEU A 60 8.40 -0.83 5.65
CA LEU A 60 7.05 -0.40 5.24
C LEU A 60 6.28 0.16 6.43
N HIS A 61 5.76 1.37 6.27
CA HIS A 61 4.97 2.07 7.29
C HIS A 61 3.51 2.18 6.87
N ILE A 62 2.61 1.71 7.74
CA ILE A 62 1.16 1.74 7.53
C ILE A 62 0.52 2.44 8.72
N PHE A 63 0.27 3.73 8.59
CA PHE A 63 -0.36 4.55 9.62
C PHE A 63 -1.78 4.95 9.22
N GLU A 64 -2.71 4.86 10.16
CA GLU A 64 -4.05 5.45 10.05
C GLU A 64 -3.96 6.94 10.36
N LEU A 65 -4.22 7.77 9.34
CA LEU A 65 -4.31 9.21 9.53
C LEU A 65 -5.49 9.53 10.44
N SER A 66 -5.20 10.10 11.61
CA SER A 66 -6.26 10.70 12.42
C SER A 66 -6.78 11.94 11.68
N ASN A 67 -8.10 12.16 11.67
CA ASN A 67 -8.69 13.37 11.06
C ASN A 67 -8.25 14.67 11.77
N LYS A 68 -7.53 14.57 12.90
CA LYS A 68 -6.94 15.70 13.60
C LYS A 68 -5.60 15.97 12.91
N GLY A 69 -5.55 16.97 12.04
CA GLY A 69 -4.43 17.27 11.12
C GLY A 69 -3.12 17.67 11.79
N VAL A 70 -2.52 16.78 12.57
CA VAL A 70 -1.18 16.95 13.11
C VAL A 70 -0.20 16.47 12.04
N SER A 71 0.47 17.39 11.36
CA SER A 71 1.56 17.04 10.47
C SER A 71 2.71 16.47 11.31
N HIS A 72 3.02 15.18 11.17
CA HIS A 72 4.26 14.65 11.72
C HIS A 72 5.43 15.39 11.05
N ARG A 73 6.22 16.11 11.86
CA ARG A 73 7.35 16.91 11.38
C ARG A 73 8.38 15.99 10.72
N GLY A 74 8.66 16.19 9.44
CA GLY A 74 9.83 15.63 8.74
C GLY A 74 9.57 14.42 7.85
N PHE A 75 8.41 13.76 7.96
CA PHE A 75 7.96 12.80 6.95
C PHE A 75 6.78 13.46 6.24
N ASN A 76 6.89 13.68 4.93
CA ASN A 76 5.75 14.06 4.09
C ASN A 76 5.17 12.77 3.51
N PRO A 77 4.34 12.01 4.24
CA PRO A 77 3.61 10.92 3.64
C PRO A 77 2.76 11.53 2.53
N ARG A 78 3.06 11.21 1.27
CA ARG A 78 2.28 11.68 0.12
C ARG A 78 0.88 11.06 0.23
N HIS A 79 -0.02 11.82 0.85
CA HIS A 79 -1.37 11.41 1.18
C HIS A 79 -2.17 11.05 -0.08
N TYR A 80 -2.97 9.99 0.00
CA TYR A 80 -4.02 9.71 -0.96
C TYR A 80 -5.37 9.69 -0.22
N LYS A 81 -6.22 10.67 -0.53
CA LYS A 81 -7.62 10.89 -0.09
C LYS A 81 -8.19 9.95 0.99
N LYS A 82 -8.48 10.53 2.18
CA LYS A 82 -9.46 10.13 3.23
C LYS A 82 -9.54 8.66 3.73
N THR A 83 -8.90 7.70 3.09
CA THR A 83 -8.77 6.32 3.55
C THR A 83 -7.35 5.85 3.26
N SER A 84 -6.56 5.71 4.32
CA SER A 84 -5.22 5.12 4.31
C SER A 84 -5.30 3.70 3.75
N TYR A 85 -4.93 3.55 2.48
CA TYR A 85 -4.81 2.31 1.70
C TYR A 85 -6.12 1.48 1.54
N SER A 86 -6.47 1.13 0.30
CA SER A 86 -7.57 0.19 0.05
C SER A 86 -7.20 -1.21 0.55
N SER A 87 -8.17 -2.04 0.95
CA SER A 87 -7.91 -3.45 1.30
C SER A 87 -7.19 -4.21 0.17
N ASP A 88 -7.50 -3.89 -1.09
CA ASP A 88 -6.80 -4.42 -2.27
C ASP A 88 -5.32 -4.06 -2.32
N PHE A 89 -4.93 -2.88 -1.82
CA PHE A 89 -3.53 -2.48 -1.73
C PHE A 89 -2.79 -3.39 -0.76
N MET A 90 -3.38 -3.57 0.43
CA MET A 90 -2.82 -4.42 1.48
C MET A 90 -2.66 -5.87 1.01
N ARG A 91 -3.66 -6.40 0.30
CA ARG A 91 -3.61 -7.75 -0.30
C ARG A 91 -2.44 -7.92 -1.26
N ARG A 92 -2.20 -6.94 -2.14
CA ARG A 92 -1.11 -7.00 -3.12
C ARG A 92 0.25 -7.00 -2.45
N ILE A 93 0.46 -6.12 -1.48
CA ILE A 93 1.71 -6.10 -0.73
C ILE A 93 1.91 -7.44 -0.04
N ALA A 94 0.89 -7.96 0.65
CA ALA A 94 0.98 -9.26 1.30
C ALA A 94 1.39 -10.39 0.33
N MET A 95 0.89 -10.36 -0.91
CA MET A 95 1.19 -11.39 -1.91
C MET A 95 2.56 -11.23 -2.58
N ASN A 96 3.03 -10.01 -2.79
CA ASN A 96 4.14 -9.73 -3.71
C ASN A 96 5.39 -9.15 -3.05
N ALA A 97 5.26 -8.60 -1.84
CA ALA A 97 6.36 -8.01 -1.11
C ALA A 97 6.90 -8.95 -0.04
N SER A 98 8.22 -9.13 -0.02
CA SER A 98 8.95 -9.51 1.19
C SER A 98 9.34 -8.25 1.93
N ILE A 99 9.01 -8.13 3.21
CA ILE A 99 9.26 -6.91 3.98
C ILE A 99 10.24 -7.19 5.11
N GLY A 100 11.30 -6.38 5.22
CA GLY A 100 12.21 -6.43 6.36
C GLY A 100 11.47 -6.05 7.65
N ILE A 101 11.03 -4.80 7.73
CA ILE A 101 10.33 -4.24 8.89
C ILE A 101 8.97 -3.69 8.47
N LEU A 102 7.89 -4.24 9.02
CA LEU A 102 6.54 -3.73 8.86
C LEU A 102 6.12 -2.98 10.13
N GLU A 103 5.92 -1.67 10.03
CA GLU A 103 5.45 -0.82 11.14
C GLU A 103 3.99 -0.41 10.87
N ILE A 104 3.08 -0.85 11.73
CA ILE A 104 1.65 -0.58 11.59
C ILE A 104 1.19 0.27 12.78
N GLU A 105 0.58 1.42 12.49
CA GLU A 105 0.01 2.32 13.48
C GLU A 105 -1.49 2.54 13.20
N LEU A 106 -2.34 1.98 14.05
CA LEU A 106 -3.78 1.95 13.86
C LEU A 106 -4.49 2.63 15.04
N ASN A 107 -5.28 3.65 14.75
CA ASN A 107 -5.78 4.61 15.75
C ASN A 107 -7.26 4.42 16.12
N SER A 108 -8.07 3.70 15.32
CA SER A 108 -9.50 3.48 15.64
C SER A 108 -10.08 2.13 15.20
N PRO A 109 -10.80 1.38 16.06
CA PRO A 109 -11.31 0.05 15.73
C PRO A 109 -12.38 0.12 14.64
N LYS A 110 -11.97 -0.04 13.39
CA LYS A 110 -12.85 -0.06 12.21
C LYS A 110 -12.80 -1.43 11.55
N GLU A 111 -13.79 -1.74 10.72
CA GLU A 111 -13.79 -2.96 9.90
C GLU A 111 -12.48 -3.14 9.11
N PHE A 112 -11.93 -2.04 8.60
CA PHE A 112 -10.62 -2.00 7.93
C PHE A 112 -9.49 -2.59 8.78
N HIS A 113 -9.50 -2.40 10.10
CA HIS A 113 -8.45 -2.93 10.97
C HIS A 113 -8.51 -4.46 11.01
N TYR A 114 -9.71 -5.02 11.10
CA TYR A 114 -9.90 -6.47 11.08
C TYR A 114 -9.37 -7.07 9.77
N ASP A 115 -9.63 -6.39 8.64
CA ASP A 115 -9.06 -6.78 7.35
C ASP A 115 -7.53 -6.71 7.36
N VAL A 116 -6.94 -5.62 7.86
CA VAL A 116 -5.49 -5.48 7.96
C VAL A 116 -4.91 -6.58 8.85
N TYR A 117 -5.46 -6.84 10.03
CA TYR A 117 -5.03 -7.93 10.92
C TYR A 117 -5.09 -9.29 10.24
N ASN A 118 -6.18 -9.58 9.52
CA ASN A 118 -6.30 -10.81 8.74
C ASN A 118 -5.36 -10.87 7.54
N LEU A 119 -4.88 -9.74 7.06
CA LEU A 119 -3.89 -9.73 5.99
C LEU A 119 -2.47 -9.89 6.54
N ILE A 120 -2.16 -9.37 7.73
CA ILE A 120 -0.83 -9.46 8.37
C ILE A 120 -0.29 -10.90 8.37
N LYS A 121 -1.15 -11.89 8.67
CA LYS A 121 -0.80 -13.32 8.65
C LYS A 121 -0.32 -13.85 7.28
N ASN A 122 -0.61 -13.13 6.20
CA ASN A 122 -0.19 -13.49 4.85
C ASN A 122 1.07 -12.74 4.39
N PHE A 123 1.59 -11.78 5.16
CA PHE A 123 2.80 -11.06 4.77
C PHE A 123 4.04 -11.92 5.02
N ASN A 124 4.97 -11.89 4.06
CA ASN A 124 6.31 -12.41 4.26
C ASN A 124 7.17 -11.32 4.93
N ILE A 125 7.21 -11.31 6.26
CA ILE A 125 7.85 -10.27 7.07
C ILE A 125 8.99 -10.81 7.93
N GLY A 126 10.08 -10.03 8.04
CA GLY A 126 11.16 -10.30 8.99
C GLY A 126 10.81 -9.85 10.40
N THR A 127 10.32 -8.61 10.55
CA THR A 127 9.96 -8.01 11.85
C THR A 127 8.65 -7.24 11.75
N LEU A 128 7.72 -7.52 12.65
CA LEU A 128 6.48 -6.74 12.80
C LEU A 128 6.61 -5.81 14.01
N LYS A 129 6.39 -4.51 13.81
CA LYS A 129 6.17 -3.56 14.89
C LYS A 129 4.75 -3.03 14.82
N PHE A 130 4.10 -3.00 15.97
CA PHE A 130 2.71 -2.61 16.06
C PHE A 130 2.55 -1.49 17.09
N GLY A 131 2.19 -0.30 16.61
CA GLY A 131 1.73 0.81 17.42
C GLY A 131 0.21 0.84 17.43
N CYS A 132 -0.41 0.81 18.59
CA CYS A 132 -1.84 1.08 18.70
C CYS A 132 -2.15 1.60 20.09
N ILE A 133 -3.17 2.44 20.17
CA ILE A 133 -3.68 2.96 21.43
C ILE A 133 -4.23 1.77 22.24
N ILE A 134 -3.56 1.50 23.36
CA ILE A 134 -3.48 0.26 24.16
C ILE A 134 -4.80 -0.48 24.47
N ARG A 135 -5.97 0.14 24.33
CA ARG A 135 -7.25 -0.48 24.75
C ARG A 135 -7.76 -1.61 23.83
N LEU A 136 -7.37 -1.67 22.57
CA LEU A 136 -7.95 -2.63 21.60
C LEU A 136 -7.04 -3.82 21.28
N LEU A 137 -5.72 -3.64 21.42
CA LEU A 137 -4.69 -4.66 21.19
C LEU A 137 -4.86 -5.91 22.06
N LEU A 138 -5.21 -5.73 23.34
CA LEU A 138 -5.35 -6.81 24.31
C LEU A 138 -6.47 -7.81 23.98
N ILE A 139 -7.51 -7.36 23.29
CA ILE A 139 -8.66 -8.20 22.92
C ILE A 139 -8.36 -8.99 21.64
N SER A 140 -7.79 -8.33 20.63
CA SER A 140 -7.51 -8.97 19.33
C SER A 140 -6.29 -9.90 19.36
N LEU A 141 -5.21 -9.55 20.07
CA LEU A 141 -4.00 -10.39 20.11
C LEU A 141 -4.20 -11.71 20.83
N LYS A 142 -5.00 -11.74 21.90
CA LYS A 142 -5.39 -12.99 22.57
C LYS A 142 -6.08 -13.98 21.63
N LYS A 143 -6.65 -13.50 20.52
CA LYS A 143 -7.37 -14.32 19.54
C LYS A 143 -6.50 -14.84 18.40
N MET A 144 -5.31 -14.27 18.16
CA MET A 144 -4.54 -14.54 16.93
C MET A 144 -3.41 -15.58 17.05
N HIS A 145 -3.06 -16.11 18.23
CA HIS A 145 -2.05 -17.17 18.38
C HIS A 145 -0.75 -16.93 17.57
N ILE A 146 -0.26 -15.69 17.53
CA ILE A 146 0.95 -15.35 16.76
C ILE A 146 2.18 -15.55 17.65
N ASN A 147 2.93 -16.63 17.40
CA ASN A 147 4.10 -17.03 18.19
C ASN A 147 5.40 -16.23 17.90
N CYS A 148 5.33 -15.15 17.11
CA CYS A 148 6.50 -14.47 16.56
C CYS A 148 6.47 -12.94 16.76
N LEU A 149 6.19 -12.47 17.98
CA LEU A 149 6.11 -11.04 18.27
C LEU A 149 7.02 -10.63 19.44
N SER A 150 8.08 -9.89 19.12
CA SER A 150 8.75 -9.01 20.07
C SER A 150 7.93 -7.72 20.17
N PHE A 151 7.08 -7.62 21.20
CA PHE A 151 6.33 -6.40 21.47
C PHE A 151 7.24 -5.35 22.09
N SER A 152 7.61 -4.34 21.30
CA SER A 152 8.10 -3.07 21.85
C SER A 152 6.89 -2.16 22.02
N LEU A 153 6.29 -2.19 23.21
CA LEU A 153 5.18 -1.31 23.55
C LEU A 153 5.75 0.09 23.86
N TYR A 154 5.75 0.98 22.87
CA TYR A 154 6.12 2.37 23.09
C TYR A 154 4.88 3.12 23.60
N ILE A 155 4.91 3.53 24.87
CA ILE A 155 3.88 4.40 25.46
C ILE A 155 4.37 5.83 25.27
N GLU A 156 3.86 6.54 24.27
CA GLU A 156 4.04 7.99 24.24
C GLU A 156 3.24 8.62 25.40
N PRO A 157 3.87 9.44 26.27
CA PRO A 157 3.14 10.18 27.27
C PRO A 157 2.22 11.19 26.56
N MET A 158 0.91 11.04 26.72
CA MET A 158 -0.03 12.06 26.27
C MET A 158 0.15 13.31 27.16
N SER A 159 0.72 14.36 26.58
CA SER A 159 0.78 15.72 27.15
C SER A 159 -0.54 16.46 26.93
#